data_AF-A0A935TS62-F1
#
_entry.id   AF-A0A935TS62-F1
#
_cell.length_a   1.000
_cell.length_b   1.000
_cell.length_c   1.000
_cell.angle_alpha   90.00
_cell.angle_beta   90.00
_cell.angle_gamma   90.00
#
_symmetry.space_group_name_H-M   'P 1'
#
loop_
_entity.id
_entity.type
_entity.pdbx_description
1 polymer ?
#
loop_
_entity_poly.entity_id
_entity_poly.type
_entity_poly.pdbx_seq_one_letter_code
_entity_poly.pdbx_strand_id
1 'polypeptide(L)'
;MKRSHAPIFWLLFGGGGMLAALFGTALVLVTGIVVPITGSDVLAYPRMLALAQSIVGKAFVLAVIVLFAWHAAHRILCSLHDVGIHKGLVAKLTCYGCAMAISLVAAASLWRVGF
;
A
#
# COMPACT_ATOMS: atom_id res chain seq x y z
N MET A 1 -0.32 18.19 -29.21
CA MET A 1 0.18 17.71 -27.90
C MET A 1 -0.66 16.53 -27.45
N LYS A 2 -0.06 15.42 -26.99
CA LYS A 2 -0.80 14.25 -26.46
C LYS A 2 -1.06 14.45 -24.97
N ARG A 3 -2.30 14.26 -24.50
CA ARG A 3 -2.67 14.39 -23.08
C ARG A 3 -1.88 13.37 -22.24
N SER A 4 -1.28 13.84 -21.15
CA SER A 4 -0.53 12.99 -20.23
C SER A 4 -1.46 12.16 -19.35
N HIS A 5 -1.07 10.91 -19.07
CA HIS A 5 -1.76 10.02 -18.13
C HIS A 5 -1.23 10.17 -16.69
N ALA A 6 -0.26 11.08 -16.47
CA ALA A 6 0.35 11.33 -15.17
C ALA A 6 -0.66 11.62 -14.03
N PRO A 7 -1.79 12.34 -14.25
CA PRO A 7 -2.72 12.66 -13.17
C PRO A 7 -3.29 11.44 -12.43
N ILE A 8 -3.46 10.30 -13.13
CA ILE A 8 -4.01 9.08 -12.53
C ILE A 8 -3.05 8.52 -11.47
N PHE A 9 -1.77 8.42 -11.81
CA PHE A 9 -0.74 7.95 -10.88
C PHE A 9 -0.50 8.95 -9.76
N TRP A 10 -0.62 10.24 -10.05
CA TRP A 10 -0.47 11.31 -9.06
C TRP A 10 -1.57 11.29 -8.00
N LEU A 11 -2.81 10.96 -8.38
CA LEU A 11 -3.91 10.82 -7.42
C LEU A 11 -3.64 9.71 -6.41
N LEU A 12 -3.22 8.53 -6.89
CA LEU A 12 -2.90 7.38 -6.03
C LEU A 12 -1.66 7.65 -5.17
N PHE A 13 -0.64 8.28 -5.76
CA PHE A 13 0.55 8.74 -5.06
C PHE A 13 0.22 9.74 -3.93
N GLY A 14 -0.58 10.76 -4.22
CA GLY A 14 -0.97 11.79 -3.27
C GLY A 14 -1.80 11.21 -2.12
N GLY A 15 -2.82 10.40 -2.45
CA GLY A 15 -3.65 9.71 -1.46
C GLY A 15 -2.84 8.79 -0.55
N GLY A 16 -1.93 7.98 -1.11
CA GLY A 16 -1.04 7.13 -0.32
C GLY A 16 -0.03 7.89 0.51
N GLY A 17 0.45 9.05 0.02
CA GLY A 17 1.35 9.91 0.78
C GLY A 17 0.67 10.52 2.00
N MET A 18 -0.56 11.00 1.83
CA MET A 18 -1.36 11.51 2.95
C MET A 18 -1.65 10.42 3.98
N LEU A 19 -2.06 9.23 3.52
CA LEU A 19 -2.36 8.12 4.41
C LEU A 19 -1.11 7.66 5.17
N ALA A 20 0.05 7.60 4.50
CA ALA A 20 1.32 7.26 5.12
C ALA A 20 1.75 8.31 6.16
N ALA A 21 1.53 9.59 5.88
CA ALA A 21 1.82 10.66 6.83
C ALA A 21 0.93 10.58 8.09
N LEU A 22 -0.35 10.23 7.95
CA LEU A 22 -1.29 10.13 9.06
C LEU A 22 -1.09 8.86 9.90
N PHE A 23 -0.95 7.71 9.25
CA PHE A 23 -1.01 6.39 9.90
C PHE A 23 0.29 5.60 9.83
N GLY A 24 1.20 5.92 8.92
CA GLY A 24 2.39 5.11 8.65
C GLY A 24 3.24 4.86 9.89
N THR A 25 3.52 5.92 10.66
CA THR A 25 4.28 5.82 11.91
C THR A 25 3.58 4.90 12.92
N ALA A 26 2.29 5.09 13.16
CA ALA A 26 1.53 4.28 14.10
C ALA A 26 1.47 2.81 13.67
N LEU A 27 1.26 2.55 12.38
CA LEU A 27 1.24 1.20 11.82
C LEU A 27 2.59 0.50 12.03
N VAL A 28 3.71 1.14 11.68
CA VAL A 28 5.05 0.56 11.85
C VAL A 28 5.37 0.33 13.33
N LEU A 29 5.05 1.29 14.20
CA LEU A 29 5.28 1.15 15.65
C LEU A 29 4.49 -0.03 16.21
N VAL A 30 3.19 -0.12 15.93
CA VAL A 30 2.33 -1.14 16.52
C VAL A 30 2.64 -2.53 15.95
N THR A 31 2.71 -2.67 14.62
CA THR A 31 2.85 -3.99 13.98
C THR A 31 4.29 -4.49 13.93
N GLY A 32 5.27 -3.59 13.81
CA GLY A 32 6.68 -3.94 13.60
C GLY A 32 7.55 -3.89 14.85
N ILE A 33 7.15 -3.16 15.90
CA ILE A 33 8.01 -2.89 17.07
C ILE A 33 7.32 -3.28 18.38
N VAL A 34 6.25 -2.58 18.76
CA VAL A 34 5.62 -2.70 20.08
C VAL A 34 5.09 -4.12 20.31
N VAL A 35 4.26 -4.64 19.40
CA VAL A 35 3.66 -5.96 19.60
C VAL A 35 4.71 -7.08 19.58
N PRO A 36 5.66 -7.13 18.62
CA PRO A 36 6.73 -8.14 18.62
C PRO A 36 7.60 -8.13 19.87
N ILE A 37 7.92 -6.94 20.41
CA ILE A 37 8.79 -6.83 21.59
C ILE A 37 8.04 -7.16 22.89
N THR A 38 6.78 -6.73 23.00
CA THR A 38 6.01 -6.90 24.25
C THR A 38 5.30 -8.25 24.35
N GLY A 39 5.13 -8.98 23.24
CA GLY A 39 4.31 -10.19 23.20
C GLY A 39 2.82 -9.90 23.41
N SER A 40 2.37 -8.67 23.10
CA SER A 40 0.98 -8.25 23.30
C SER A 40 0.00 -8.98 22.39
N ASP A 41 -1.11 -9.44 22.96
CA ASP A 41 -2.21 -10.10 22.22
C ASP A 41 -3.12 -9.13 21.46
N VAL A 42 -2.78 -7.85 21.37
CA VAL A 42 -3.60 -6.84 20.65
C VAL A 42 -3.73 -7.19 19.16
N LEU A 43 -2.71 -7.78 18.55
CA LEU A 43 -2.75 -8.29 17.17
C LEU A 43 -2.93 -9.82 17.12
N ALA A 44 -3.48 -10.43 18.17
CA ALA A 44 -3.77 -11.87 18.18
C ALA A 44 -4.71 -12.24 17.03
N TYR A 45 -4.51 -13.44 16.48
CA TYR A 45 -5.20 -13.92 15.28
C TYR A 45 -6.73 -13.71 15.32
N PRO A 46 -7.48 -14.07 16.38
CA PRO A 46 -8.93 -13.91 16.39
C PRO A 46 -9.38 -12.44 16.25
N ARG A 47 -8.64 -11.48 16.83
CA ARG A 47 -8.97 -10.05 16.71
C ARG A 47 -8.68 -9.53 15.31
N MET A 48 -7.55 -9.93 14.73
CA MET A 48 -7.18 -9.52 13.37
C MET A 48 -8.10 -10.13 12.33
N LEU A 49 -8.57 -11.36 12.55
CA LEU A 49 -9.58 -12.00 11.72
C LEU A 49 -10.91 -11.23 11.79
N ALA A 50 -11.39 -10.90 12.99
CA ALA A 50 -12.60 -10.10 13.18
C ALA A 50 -12.49 -8.71 12.51
N LEU A 51 -11.33 -8.05 12.63
CA LEU A 51 -11.06 -6.79 11.93
C LEU A 51 -11.17 -6.96 10.42
N ALA A 52 -10.54 -8.00 9.87
CA ALA A 52 -10.51 -8.28 8.43
C ALA A 52 -11.86 -8.76 7.88
N GLN A 53 -12.73 -9.31 8.72
CA GLN A 53 -14.10 -9.69 8.38
C GLN A 53 -15.08 -8.50 8.44
N SER A 54 -14.82 -7.50 9.28
CA SER A 54 -15.62 -6.27 9.29
C SER A 54 -15.48 -5.47 7.98
N ILE A 55 -16.58 -4.89 7.48
CA ILE A 55 -16.58 -4.09 6.24
C ILE A 55 -15.59 -2.91 6.36
N VAL A 56 -15.63 -2.18 7.48
CA VAL A 56 -14.79 -1.00 7.71
C VAL A 56 -13.31 -1.39 7.88
N GLY A 57 -13.02 -2.41 8.69
CA GLY A 57 -11.65 -2.89 8.89
C GLY A 57 -11.05 -3.43 7.60
N LYS A 58 -11.83 -4.18 6.82
CA LYS A 58 -11.43 -4.66 5.49
C LYS A 58 -11.12 -3.52 4.52
N ALA A 59 -12.00 -2.51 4.44
CA ALA A 59 -11.79 -1.34 3.59
C ALA A 59 -10.53 -0.57 4.01
N PHE A 60 -10.31 -0.41 5.31
CA PHE A 60 -9.11 0.23 5.86
C PHE A 60 -7.83 -0.54 5.48
N VAL A 61 -7.78 -1.86 5.72
CA VAL A 61 -6.62 -2.69 5.38
C VAL A 61 -6.34 -2.64 3.87
N LEU A 62 -7.37 -2.71 3.04
CA LEU A 62 -7.22 -2.60 1.59
C LEU A 62 -6.65 -1.23 1.19
N ALA A 63 -7.22 -0.14 1.74
CA ALA A 63 -6.77 1.21 1.44
C ALA A 63 -5.31 1.44 1.84
N VAL A 64 -4.90 0.98 3.03
CA VAL A 64 -3.51 1.05 3.49
C VAL A 64 -2.57 0.33 2.53
N ILE A 65 -2.84 -0.94 2.24
CA ILE A 65 -1.95 -1.76 1.39
C ILE A 65 -1.85 -1.18 -0.02
N VAL A 66 -3.00 -0.89 -0.64
CA VAL A 66 -3.05 -0.39 -2.01
C VAL A 66 -2.37 0.97 -2.10
N LEU A 67 -2.77 1.94 -1.29
CA LEU A 67 -2.28 3.31 -1.44
C LEU A 67 -0.80 3.43 -1.03
N PHE A 68 -0.31 2.66 -0.06
CA PHE A 68 1.12 2.64 0.26
C PHE A 68 1.93 2.06 -0.89
N ALA A 69 1.45 0.98 -1.53
CA ALA A 69 2.11 0.38 -2.68
C ALA A 69 2.20 1.36 -3.86
N TRP A 70 1.11 2.07 -4.18
CA TRP A 70 1.11 3.08 -5.24
C TRP A 70 1.99 4.29 -4.91
N HIS A 71 1.99 4.75 -3.66
CA HIS A 71 2.88 5.82 -3.21
C HIS A 71 4.35 5.44 -3.38
N ALA A 72 4.73 4.24 -2.88
CA ALA A 72 6.09 3.73 -2.97
C ALA A 72 6.50 3.53 -4.44
N ALA A 73 5.66 2.88 -5.26
CA ALA A 73 5.96 2.64 -6.67
C ALA A 73 6.21 3.94 -7.45
N HIS A 74 5.40 4.98 -7.19
CA HIS A 74 5.59 6.27 -7.85
C HIS A 74 6.89 6.95 -7.41
N ARG A 75 7.20 6.95 -6.10
CA ARG A 75 8.46 7.50 -5.58
C ARG A 75 9.66 6.76 -6.16
N ILE A 76 9.65 5.43 -6.15
CA ILE A 76 10.73 4.58 -6.69
C ILE A 76 10.93 4.87 -8.18
N LEU A 77 9.86 4.92 -8.98
CA LEU A 77 9.97 5.25 -10.41
C LEU A 77 10.61 6.63 -10.63
N CYS A 78 10.29 7.60 -9.79
CA CYS A 78 10.92 8.92 -9.83
C CYS A 78 12.40 8.84 -9.44
N SER A 79 12.74 8.18 -8.33
CA SER A 79 14.12 8.01 -7.86
C SER A 79 15.00 7.20 -8.82
N LEU A 80 14.43 6.25 -9.57
CA LEU A 80 15.17 5.49 -10.60
C LEU A 80 15.77 6.41 -11.66
N HIS A 81 15.03 7.44 -12.05
CA HIS A 81 15.53 8.45 -12.97
C HIS A 81 16.67 9.28 -12.37
N ASP A 82 16.57 9.60 -11.08
CA ASP A 82 17.59 10.37 -10.38
C ASP A 82 18.91 9.60 -10.25
N VAL A 83 18.88 8.26 -10.29
CA VAL A 83 20.06 7.38 -10.32
C VAL A 83 20.47 6.94 -11.75
N GLY A 84 19.94 7.59 -12.79
CA GLY A 84 20.34 7.36 -14.18
C GLY A 84 19.56 6.29 -14.95
N ILE A 85 18.56 5.65 -14.32
CA ILE A 85 17.69 4.68 -14.98
C ILE A 85 16.52 5.43 -15.62
N HIS A 86 16.49 5.48 -16.95
CA HIS A 86 15.43 6.17 -17.70
C HIS A 86 14.05 5.60 -17.35
N LYS A 87 13.04 6.48 -17.26
CA LYS A 87 11.60 6.14 -17.06
C LYS A 87 10.98 5.52 -18.31
N GLY A 88 11.66 4.55 -18.91
CA GLY A 88 11.21 3.77 -20.04
C GLY A 88 10.04 2.85 -19.69
N LEU A 89 9.55 2.12 -20.69
CA LEU A 89 8.41 1.22 -20.54
C LEU A 89 8.66 0.17 -19.46
N VAL A 90 9.86 -0.42 -19.42
CA VAL A 90 10.24 -1.44 -18.44
C VAL A 90 10.13 -0.91 -17.01
N ALA A 91 10.76 0.23 -16.69
CA ALA A 91 10.70 0.82 -15.35
C ALA A 91 9.27 1.12 -14.90
N LYS A 92 8.44 1.66 -15.80
CA LYS A 92 7.01 1.93 -15.52
C LYS A 92 6.22 0.64 -15.28
N LEU A 93 6.40 -0.37 -16.12
CA LEU A 93 5.74 -1.66 -15.99
C LEU A 93 6.18 -2.39 -14.72
N THR A 94 7.46 -2.35 -14.37
CA THR A 94 7.95 -2.96 -13.13
C THR A 94 7.36 -2.24 -11.91
N CYS A 95 7.52 -0.92 -11.78
CA CYS A 95 7.03 -0.21 -10.60
C CYS A 95 5.50 -0.27 -10.47
N TYR A 96 4.76 0.12 -11.51
CA TYR A 96 3.29 0.16 -11.44
C TYR A 96 2.65 -1.22 -11.58
N GLY A 97 3.28 -2.14 -12.29
CA GLY A 97 2.85 -3.54 -12.35
C GLY A 97 2.98 -4.23 -11.00
N CYS A 98 4.06 -4.00 -10.25
CA CYS A 98 4.19 -4.47 -8.87
C CYS A 98 3.09 -3.87 -7.97
N ALA A 99 2.85 -2.56 -8.05
CA ALA A 99 1.78 -1.92 -7.28
C ALA A 99 0.40 -2.51 -7.60
N MET A 100 0.12 -2.77 -8.88
CA MET A 100 -1.12 -3.43 -9.33
C MET A 100 -1.22 -4.87 -8.81
N ALA A 101 -0.15 -5.66 -8.92
CA ALA A 101 -0.13 -7.03 -8.43
C ALA A 101 -0.40 -7.09 -6.91
N ILE A 102 0.25 -6.23 -6.12
CA ILE A 102 0.00 -6.10 -4.68
C ILE A 102 -1.47 -5.75 -4.43
N SER A 103 -2.03 -4.81 -5.18
CA SER A 103 -3.43 -4.40 -5.05
C SER A 103 -4.41 -5.55 -5.29
N LEU A 104 -4.19 -6.32 -6.36
CA LEU A 104 -5.03 -7.46 -6.72
C LEU A 104 -4.92 -8.60 -5.70
N VAL A 105 -3.70 -8.91 -5.25
CA VAL A 105 -3.48 -9.94 -4.21
C VAL A 105 -4.15 -9.53 -2.90
N ALA A 106 -4.03 -8.27 -2.48
CA ALA A 106 -4.67 -7.77 -1.27
C ALA A 106 -6.20 -7.85 -1.36
N ALA A 107 -6.78 -7.37 -2.47
CA ALA A 107 -8.22 -7.43 -2.70
C ALA A 107 -8.74 -8.88 -2.71
N ALA A 108 -8.06 -9.78 -3.44
CA ALA A 108 -8.46 -11.18 -3.53
C ALA A 108 -8.32 -11.91 -2.17
N SER A 109 -7.28 -11.58 -1.39
CA SER A 109 -7.09 -12.18 -0.06
C SER A 109 -8.16 -11.73 0.91
N LEU A 110 -8.46 -10.42 0.97
CA LEU A 110 -9.52 -9.88 1.83
C LEU A 110 -10.92 -10.33 1.41
N TRP A 111 -11.14 -10.57 0.12
CA TRP A 111 -12.38 -11.18 -0.36
C TRP A 111 -12.53 -12.62 0.17
N ARG A 112 -11.46 -13.44 0.09
CA ARG A 112 -11.46 -14.83 0.56
C ARG A 112 -11.66 -14.98 2.07
N VAL A 113 -11.28 -13.97 2.86
CA VAL A 113 -11.47 -13.98 4.33
C VAL A 113 -12.96 -13.97 4.74
N GLY A 114 -13.88 -13.54 3.87
CA GLY A 114 -15.31 -13.49 4.18
C GLY A 114 -15.67 -12.37 5.16
N PHE A 115 -16.87 -12.45 5.75
CA PHE A 115 -17.42 -11.48 6.70
C PHE A 115 -17.81 -12.15 8.02
#